data_AF-E9AFC1-F1
#
_entry.id   AF-E9AFC1-F1
#
_cell.length_a   1.000
_cell.length_b   1.000
_cell.length_c   1.000
_cell.angle_alpha   90.00
_cell.angle_beta   90.00
_cell.angle_gamma   90.00
#
_symmetry.space_group_name_H-M   'P 1'
#
loop_
_entity.id
_entity.type
_entity.pdbx_description
1 polymer ?
#
loop_
_entity_poly.entity_id
_entity_poly.type
_entity_poly.pdbx_seq_one_letter_code
_entity_poly.pdbx_strand_id
1 'polypeptide(L)'
;MFKASGTLAALLPSLNFGVNKTDFFTSLWNKPQTRDERVKEYVPEVLEESFEQQRAVLEESMSRDIIVELGNKILQEIDSKSPTPSIAPHLNKLLLEYGVKDVIAQRPLSYLLYPNSSALSAGEQAHELVSSFPDNFRAMIEEVERNGCSAKAATPASAAPGVHAPKAAPSVAAVGHEATSSVQVVSGTAASGEEATSTVAGGQTPGNGAASLPSQQRADGVIMASEDEYEPMDITMFVKVAAGMAMANLHCGDMRNAVRCVDAGIAHAKEASRLGGLLALKAGLLVRQKKLAEAAECAKLAVEASGNVQGYLHGAYALHKLGRPEEAVALLERGREDHPMNTQLEAQIEAIQKELKLALPASPSFSSAGMGATQEALPAK
;
A
#
# COMPACT_ATOMS: atom_id res chain seq x y z
N MET A 1 -4.53 27.37 -32.35
CA MET A 1 -3.88 26.63 -33.46
C MET A 1 -3.33 25.34 -32.89
N PHE A 2 -3.73 24.18 -33.40
CA PHE A 2 -3.11 22.90 -33.02
C PHE A 2 -2.71 22.15 -34.28
N LYS A 3 -1.45 21.70 -34.34
CA LYS A 3 -0.95 20.80 -35.38
C LYS A 3 -1.00 19.38 -34.83
N ALA A 4 -1.85 18.52 -35.38
CA ALA A 4 -1.78 17.09 -35.09
C ALA A 4 -0.44 16.55 -35.63
N SER A 5 0.38 15.94 -34.76
CA SER A 5 1.67 15.37 -35.16
C SER A 5 1.49 14.01 -35.82
N GLY A 6 1.02 14.00 -37.07
CA GLY A 6 0.86 12.79 -37.87
C GLY A 6 2.18 12.20 -38.34
N THR A 7 2.96 11.61 -37.42
CA THR A 7 4.32 11.09 -37.70
C THR A 7 4.45 9.56 -37.66
N LEU A 8 3.48 8.81 -37.11
CA LEU A 8 3.49 7.34 -37.17
C LEU A 8 2.96 6.75 -38.49
N ALA A 9 2.15 7.50 -39.24
CA ALA A 9 1.67 7.06 -40.56
C ALA A 9 2.78 7.01 -41.64
N ALA A 10 3.98 7.55 -41.36
CA ALA A 10 5.05 7.74 -42.33
C ALA A 10 6.01 6.54 -42.49
N LEU A 11 5.96 5.54 -41.61
CA LEU A 11 6.86 4.37 -41.65
C LEU A 11 6.30 3.14 -42.39
N LEU A 12 4.99 3.11 -42.66
CA LEU A 12 4.31 2.04 -43.40
C LEU A 12 4.24 2.16 -44.95
N PRO A 13 4.42 3.32 -45.63
CA PRO A 13 4.19 3.44 -47.08
C PRO A 13 5.11 2.63 -48.01
N SER A 14 6.19 2.02 -47.51
CA SER A 14 7.19 1.33 -48.34
C SER A 14 6.92 -0.16 -48.56
N LEU A 15 5.99 -0.77 -47.81
CA LEU A 15 5.60 -2.17 -47.98
C LEU A 15 4.40 -2.29 -48.93
N ASN A 16 4.68 -2.55 -50.21
CA ASN A 16 3.67 -2.86 -51.23
C ASN A 16 3.02 -4.23 -50.97
N PHE A 17 2.02 -4.27 -50.08
CA PHE A 17 1.18 -5.44 -49.83
C PHE A 17 0.22 -5.72 -51.00
N GLY A 18 0.74 -6.34 -52.06
CA GLY A 18 -0.06 -6.76 -53.21
C GLY A 18 -1.02 -7.90 -52.86
N VAL A 19 -2.33 -7.60 -52.86
CA VAL A 19 -3.50 -8.50 -52.83
C VAL A 19 -3.60 -9.48 -51.64
N ASN A 20 -2.64 -10.39 -51.45
CA ASN A 20 -2.67 -11.44 -50.43
C ASN A 20 -1.57 -11.21 -49.36
N LYS A 21 -1.97 -10.79 -48.15
CA LYS A 21 -1.02 -10.58 -47.04
C LYS A 21 -0.31 -11.86 -46.57
N THR A 22 -0.94 -13.02 -46.75
CA THR A 22 -0.38 -14.36 -46.46
C THR A 22 0.86 -14.68 -47.28
N ASP A 23 0.79 -14.36 -48.58
CA ASP A 23 1.69 -14.94 -49.58
C ASP A 23 3.11 -14.37 -49.47
N PHE A 24 3.21 -13.12 -48.99
CA PHE A 24 4.47 -12.43 -48.70
C PHE A 24 5.34 -13.17 -47.66
N PHE A 25 4.73 -13.60 -46.55
CA PHE A 25 5.45 -14.34 -45.50
C PHE A 25 5.85 -15.74 -45.98
N THR A 26 4.96 -16.46 -46.69
CA THR A 26 5.32 -17.74 -47.30
C THR A 26 6.40 -17.62 -48.39
N SER A 27 6.49 -16.47 -49.08
CA SER A 27 7.55 -16.19 -50.06
C SER A 27 8.90 -15.95 -49.37
N LEU A 28 8.92 -15.29 -48.21
CA LEU A 28 10.15 -15.11 -47.41
C LEU A 28 10.70 -16.42 -46.82
N TRP A 29 9.83 -17.35 -46.40
CA TRP A 29 10.26 -18.64 -45.82
C TRP A 29 10.68 -19.72 -46.80
N ASN A 30 10.57 -19.45 -48.10
CA ASN A 30 10.94 -20.35 -49.19
C ASN A 30 12.18 -19.88 -49.98
N LYS A 31 12.86 -18.79 -49.56
CA LYS A 31 14.13 -18.37 -50.17
C LYS A 31 15.30 -19.22 -49.64
N PRO A 32 16.26 -19.62 -50.49
CA PRO A 32 17.33 -20.54 -50.07
C PRO A 32 18.29 -19.94 -49.04
N GLN A 33 18.46 -18.61 -48.98
CA GLN A 33 19.27 -17.94 -47.96
C GLN A 33 18.61 -17.86 -46.56
N THR A 34 17.29 -18.04 -46.42
CA THR A 34 16.56 -17.95 -45.14
C THR A 34 16.19 -19.33 -44.57
N ARG A 35 16.93 -20.38 -44.98
CA ARG A 35 16.68 -21.78 -44.61
C ARG A 35 17.42 -22.23 -43.34
N ASP A 36 17.66 -21.33 -42.39
CA ASP A 36 18.03 -21.73 -41.02
C ASP A 36 16.74 -22.00 -40.25
N GLU A 37 16.54 -23.24 -39.81
CA GLU A 37 15.26 -23.71 -39.27
C GLU A 37 14.88 -22.98 -37.97
N ARG A 38 15.88 -22.51 -37.21
CA ARG A 38 15.72 -21.70 -35.99
C ARG A 38 15.03 -20.35 -36.24
N VAL A 39 15.15 -19.80 -37.46
CA VAL A 39 14.47 -18.53 -37.82
C VAL A 39 12.97 -18.75 -38.01
N LYS A 40 12.53 -19.98 -38.33
CA LYS A 40 11.11 -20.34 -38.45
C LYS A 40 10.44 -20.60 -37.10
N GLU A 41 11.25 -20.86 -36.07
CA GLU A 41 10.84 -21.03 -34.67
C GLU A 41 10.75 -19.67 -33.98
N TYR A 42 11.81 -18.85 -34.07
CA TYR A 42 11.92 -17.55 -33.39
C TYR A 42 11.03 -16.42 -33.97
N VAL A 43 10.75 -16.40 -35.27
CA VAL A 43 10.00 -15.27 -35.87
C VAL A 43 8.49 -15.28 -35.57
N PRO A 44 7.80 -16.44 -35.47
CA PRO A 44 6.49 -16.50 -34.82
C PRO A 44 6.49 -15.92 -33.40
N GLU A 45 7.45 -16.30 -32.55
CA GLU A 45 7.57 -15.83 -31.16
C GLU A 45 7.76 -14.31 -31.09
N VAL A 46 8.70 -13.74 -31.85
CA VAL A 46 8.93 -12.27 -31.91
C VAL A 46 7.74 -11.51 -32.50
N LEU A 47 6.98 -12.11 -33.41
CA LEU A 47 5.74 -11.50 -33.91
C LEU A 47 4.63 -11.55 -32.87
N GLU A 48 4.50 -12.63 -32.10
CA GLU A 48 3.56 -12.75 -31.00
C GLU A 48 3.89 -11.74 -29.89
N GLU A 49 5.14 -11.69 -29.43
CA GLU A 49 5.65 -10.68 -28.48
C GLU A 49 5.37 -9.25 -28.97
N SER A 50 5.65 -8.95 -30.24
CA SER A 50 5.39 -7.62 -30.81
C SER A 50 3.90 -7.29 -30.94
N PHE A 51 3.04 -8.28 -31.19
CA PHE A 51 1.59 -8.08 -31.19
C PHE A 51 1.02 -7.96 -29.77
N GLU A 52 1.59 -8.64 -28.78
CA GLU A 52 1.25 -8.46 -27.35
C GLU A 52 1.65 -7.06 -26.87
N GLN A 53 2.86 -6.60 -27.18
CA GLN A 53 3.30 -5.22 -26.91
C GLN A 53 2.38 -4.19 -27.59
N GLN A 54 2.00 -4.41 -28.85
CA GLN A 54 1.04 -3.53 -29.55
C GLN A 54 -0.36 -3.54 -28.92
N ARG A 55 -0.85 -4.68 -28.45
CA ARG A 55 -2.12 -4.77 -27.70
C ARG A 55 -2.04 -4.03 -26.38
N ALA A 56 -0.98 -4.27 -25.59
CA ALA A 56 -0.77 -3.62 -24.31
C ALA A 56 -0.75 -2.08 -24.44
N VAL A 57 -0.02 -1.53 -25.42
CA VAL A 57 0.01 -0.08 -25.70
C VAL A 57 -1.36 0.46 -26.12
N LEU A 58 -2.13 -0.29 -26.91
CA LEU A 58 -3.49 0.09 -27.31
C LEU A 58 -4.47 0.05 -26.12
N GLU A 59 -4.42 -0.99 -25.29
CA GLU A 59 -5.25 -1.15 -24.08
C GLU A 59 -4.92 -0.06 -23.05
N GLU A 60 -3.64 0.22 -22.79
CA GLU A 60 -3.19 1.32 -21.92
C GLU A 60 -3.71 2.67 -22.43
N SER A 61 -3.57 2.94 -23.73
CA SER A 61 -4.07 4.19 -24.33
C SER A 61 -5.59 4.32 -24.21
N MET A 62 -6.33 3.21 -24.33
CA MET A 62 -7.79 3.19 -24.19
C MET A 62 -8.22 3.46 -22.74
N SER A 63 -7.64 2.78 -21.75
CA SER A 63 -7.98 3.01 -20.33
C SER A 63 -7.57 4.41 -19.87
N ARG A 64 -6.40 4.90 -20.30
CA ARG A 64 -5.98 6.30 -20.08
C ARG A 64 -6.99 7.29 -20.63
N ASP A 65 -7.37 7.18 -21.90
CA ASP A 65 -8.30 8.12 -22.53
C ASP A 65 -9.70 8.04 -21.90
N ILE A 66 -10.16 6.85 -21.50
CA ILE A 66 -11.42 6.67 -20.74
C ILE A 66 -11.37 7.38 -19.38
N ILE A 67 -10.28 7.22 -18.62
CA ILE A 67 -10.12 7.86 -17.31
C ILE A 67 -10.06 9.39 -17.46
N VAL A 68 -9.34 9.90 -18.45
CA VAL A 68 -9.17 11.35 -18.68
C VAL A 68 -10.46 12.01 -19.20
N GLU A 69 -11.19 11.37 -20.12
CA GLU A 69 -12.49 11.88 -20.60
C GLU A 69 -13.52 11.94 -19.47
N LEU A 70 -13.71 10.83 -18.75
CA LEU A 70 -14.68 10.73 -17.66
C LEU A 70 -14.28 11.60 -16.46
N GLY A 71 -12.99 11.63 -16.13
CA GLY A 71 -12.43 12.42 -15.04
C GLY A 71 -12.65 13.92 -15.23
N ASN A 72 -12.30 14.45 -16.41
CA ASN A 72 -12.55 15.85 -16.74
C ASN A 72 -14.05 16.19 -16.77
N LYS A 73 -14.90 15.25 -17.23
CA LYS A 73 -16.36 15.42 -17.17
C LYS A 73 -16.88 15.46 -15.72
N ILE A 74 -16.39 14.57 -14.85
CA ILE A 74 -16.73 14.55 -13.42
C ILE A 74 -16.30 15.86 -12.74
N LEU A 75 -15.10 16.37 -13.04
CA LEU A 75 -14.60 17.65 -12.53
C LEU A 75 -15.49 18.82 -12.97
N GLN A 76 -15.84 18.88 -14.26
CA GLN A 76 -16.78 19.89 -14.78
C GLN A 76 -18.17 19.79 -14.10
N GLU A 77 -18.66 18.57 -13.86
CA GLU A 77 -19.92 18.31 -13.16
C GLU A 77 -19.86 18.66 -11.66
N ILE A 78 -18.69 18.57 -11.01
CA ILE A 78 -18.46 19.04 -9.62
C ILE A 78 -18.39 20.58 -9.57
N ASP A 79 -17.59 21.21 -10.43
CA ASP A 79 -17.40 22.67 -10.46
C ASP A 79 -18.71 23.40 -10.79
N SER A 80 -19.54 22.82 -11.66
CA SER A 80 -20.91 23.31 -11.97
C SER A 80 -21.96 22.96 -10.91
N LYS A 81 -21.59 22.24 -9.84
CA LYS A 81 -22.47 21.81 -8.74
C LYS A 81 -23.69 21.00 -9.20
N SER A 82 -23.47 20.13 -10.18
CA SER A 82 -24.49 19.25 -10.74
C SER A 82 -24.99 18.22 -9.71
N PRO A 83 -26.22 17.68 -9.88
CA PRO A 83 -26.79 16.71 -8.95
C PRO A 83 -26.12 15.34 -9.11
N THR A 84 -25.79 14.68 -8.00
CA THR A 84 -25.00 13.43 -7.98
C THR A 84 -25.50 12.25 -8.85
N PRO A 85 -26.78 12.15 -9.26
CA PRO A 85 -27.20 11.20 -10.29
C PRO A 85 -26.55 11.36 -11.68
N SER A 86 -26.03 12.54 -12.05
CA SER A 86 -25.27 12.69 -13.31
C SER A 86 -23.82 12.20 -13.17
N ILE A 87 -23.19 12.49 -12.02
CA ILE A 87 -21.79 12.16 -11.75
C ILE A 87 -21.58 10.65 -11.57
N ALA A 88 -22.49 9.98 -10.85
CA ALA A 88 -22.38 8.57 -10.48
C ALA A 88 -22.10 7.60 -11.65
N PRO A 89 -22.78 7.64 -12.81
CA PRO A 89 -22.48 6.73 -13.93
C PRO A 89 -21.08 6.96 -14.53
N HIS A 90 -20.59 8.20 -14.59
CA HIS A 90 -19.24 8.49 -15.06
C HIS A 90 -18.18 7.97 -14.09
N LEU A 91 -18.37 8.22 -12.78
CA LEU A 91 -17.47 7.73 -11.74
C LEU A 91 -17.44 6.20 -11.69
N ASN A 92 -18.61 5.53 -11.77
CA ASN A 92 -18.67 4.07 -11.83
C ASN A 92 -17.98 3.49 -13.08
N LYS A 93 -18.04 4.15 -14.25
CA LYS A 93 -17.30 3.69 -15.42
C LYS A 93 -15.78 3.88 -15.24
N LEU A 94 -15.34 5.01 -14.71
CA LEU A 94 -13.92 5.28 -14.45
C LEU A 94 -13.32 4.27 -13.44
N LEU A 95 -14.07 3.96 -12.38
CA LEU A 95 -13.63 3.01 -11.35
C LEU A 95 -13.46 1.57 -11.87
N LEU A 96 -14.16 1.19 -12.95
CA LEU A 96 -14.02 -0.15 -13.56
C LEU A 96 -12.62 -0.37 -14.15
N GLU A 97 -11.97 0.68 -14.66
CA GLU A 97 -10.58 0.60 -15.16
C GLU A 97 -9.61 0.23 -14.02
N TYR A 98 -9.88 0.68 -12.79
CA TYR A 98 -9.16 0.28 -11.57
C TYR A 98 -9.62 -1.08 -10.99
N GLY A 99 -10.49 -1.81 -11.69
CA GLY A 99 -11.06 -3.09 -11.24
C GLY A 99 -12.23 -2.97 -10.25
N VAL A 100 -12.77 -1.77 -10.04
CA VAL A 100 -13.70 -1.45 -8.96
C VAL A 100 -15.11 -1.18 -9.48
N LYS A 101 -16.13 -1.78 -8.86
CA LYS A 101 -17.52 -1.67 -9.30
C LYS A 101 -18.49 -1.37 -8.15
N ASP A 102 -19.41 -0.43 -8.36
CA ASP A 102 -20.55 -0.15 -7.48
C ASP A 102 -20.16 0.00 -5.99
N VAL A 103 -19.11 0.78 -5.70
CA VAL A 103 -18.58 0.98 -4.33
C VAL A 103 -19.02 2.29 -3.68
N ILE A 104 -19.82 3.13 -4.34
CA ILE A 104 -20.34 4.35 -3.73
C ILE A 104 -21.82 4.56 -4.09
N ALA A 105 -22.66 4.68 -3.07
CA ALA A 105 -24.08 4.98 -3.24
C ALA A 105 -24.32 6.51 -3.30
N GLN A 106 -25.51 6.91 -3.77
CA GLN A 106 -25.86 8.33 -3.98
C GLN A 106 -25.64 9.20 -2.72
N ARG A 107 -26.03 8.74 -1.53
CA ARG A 107 -25.85 9.49 -0.27
C ARG A 107 -24.37 9.65 0.12
N PRO A 108 -23.55 8.59 0.18
CA PRO A 108 -22.10 8.70 0.27
C PRO A 108 -21.48 9.65 -0.77
N LEU A 109 -21.89 9.58 -2.03
CA LEU A 109 -21.37 10.44 -3.10
C LEU A 109 -21.74 11.92 -2.86
N SER A 110 -22.97 12.22 -2.42
CA SER A 110 -23.36 13.59 -2.05
C SER A 110 -22.55 14.12 -0.87
N TYR A 111 -22.24 13.29 0.14
CA TYR A 111 -21.39 13.69 1.26
C TYR A 111 -19.91 13.85 0.85
N LEU A 112 -19.42 13.05 -0.10
CA LEU A 112 -18.04 13.11 -0.59
C LEU A 112 -17.77 14.36 -1.44
N LEU A 113 -18.72 14.74 -2.30
CA LEU A 113 -18.58 15.90 -3.19
C LEU A 113 -19.04 17.20 -2.53
N TYR A 114 -20.05 17.13 -1.67
CA TYR A 114 -20.69 18.30 -1.04
C TYR A 114 -20.84 18.12 0.48
N PRO A 115 -19.73 17.89 1.24
CA PRO A 115 -19.78 17.55 2.67
C PRO A 115 -20.57 18.56 3.51
N ASN A 116 -20.47 19.84 3.17
CA ASN A 116 -21.10 20.95 3.88
C ASN A 116 -22.62 21.10 3.63
N SER A 117 -23.23 20.33 2.71
CA SER A 117 -24.57 20.68 2.21
C SER A 117 -25.75 20.23 3.08
N SER A 118 -25.70 19.06 3.73
CA SER A 118 -26.82 18.55 4.57
C SER A 118 -26.48 17.40 5.53
N ALA A 119 -25.30 16.77 5.43
CA ALA A 119 -25.08 15.44 6.03
C ALA A 119 -24.42 15.45 7.42
N LEU A 120 -23.73 16.54 7.78
CA LEU A 120 -23.03 16.69 9.05
C LEU A 120 -23.97 17.24 10.13
N SER A 121 -23.87 16.69 11.34
CA SER A 121 -24.53 17.31 12.50
C SER A 121 -23.84 18.63 12.84
N ALA A 122 -24.58 19.61 13.36
CA ALA A 122 -24.09 20.98 13.53
C ALA A 122 -22.86 21.05 14.46
N GLY A 123 -21.67 21.17 13.87
CA GLY A 123 -20.38 21.23 14.55
C GLY A 123 -19.39 20.10 14.18
N GLU A 124 -19.84 19.04 13.50
CA GLU A 124 -18.94 17.99 13.00
C GLU A 124 -18.22 18.47 11.72
N GLN A 125 -16.88 18.45 11.72
CA GLN A 125 -16.09 18.76 10.52
C GLN A 125 -15.95 17.51 9.64
N ALA A 126 -15.96 17.71 8.32
CA ALA A 126 -15.66 16.64 7.37
C ALA A 126 -14.21 16.16 7.54
N HIS A 127 -14.00 14.84 7.47
CA HIS A 127 -12.68 14.24 7.53
C HIS A 127 -11.77 14.76 6.39
N GLU A 128 -10.46 14.87 6.63
CA GLU A 128 -9.51 15.49 5.68
C GLU A 128 -9.52 14.83 4.30
N LEU A 129 -9.57 13.48 4.24
CA LEU A 129 -9.68 12.71 2.98
C LEU A 129 -11.02 12.92 2.24
N VAL A 130 -12.04 13.48 2.91
CA VAL A 130 -13.35 13.81 2.32
C VAL A 130 -13.34 15.26 1.85
N SER A 131 -12.83 16.21 2.65
CA SER A 131 -12.75 17.62 2.25
C SER A 131 -11.76 17.88 1.13
N SER A 132 -10.63 17.14 1.08
CA SER A 132 -9.64 17.18 -0.01
C SER A 132 -9.99 16.29 -1.20
N PHE A 133 -11.15 15.63 -1.22
CA PHE A 133 -11.50 14.68 -2.29
C PHE A 133 -11.47 15.29 -3.71
N PRO A 134 -12.05 16.47 -4.00
CA PRO A 134 -12.06 17.02 -5.36
C PRO A 134 -10.66 17.30 -5.89
N ASP A 135 -9.74 17.76 -5.03
CA ASP A 135 -8.37 18.09 -5.42
C ASP A 135 -7.51 16.83 -5.55
N ASN A 136 -7.68 15.83 -4.67
CA ASN A 136 -7.06 14.51 -4.84
C ASN A 136 -7.53 13.83 -6.13
N PHE A 137 -8.82 13.94 -6.46
CA PHE A 137 -9.38 13.41 -7.70
C PHE A 137 -8.84 14.18 -8.92
N ARG A 138 -8.79 15.51 -8.90
CA ARG A 138 -8.18 16.31 -9.99
C ARG A 138 -6.74 15.89 -10.25
N ALA A 139 -5.92 15.83 -9.19
CA ALA A 139 -4.52 15.43 -9.30
C ALA A 139 -4.35 13.98 -9.81
N MET A 140 -5.27 13.06 -9.49
CA MET A 140 -5.29 11.71 -10.09
C MET A 140 -5.51 11.76 -11.61
N ILE A 141 -6.45 12.58 -12.10
CA ILE A 141 -6.72 12.71 -13.54
C ILE A 141 -5.56 13.39 -14.28
N GLU A 142 -5.01 14.46 -13.72
CA GLU A 142 -3.82 15.14 -14.28
C GLU A 142 -2.61 14.19 -14.35
N GLU A 143 -2.45 13.29 -13.38
CA GLU A 143 -1.37 12.31 -13.35
C GLU A 143 -1.53 11.26 -14.46
N VAL A 144 -2.74 10.73 -14.64
CA VAL A 144 -3.04 9.77 -15.73
C VAL A 144 -2.93 10.43 -17.11
N GLU A 145 -3.34 11.70 -17.23
CA GLU A 145 -3.14 12.47 -18.47
C GLU A 145 -1.65 12.65 -18.79
N ARG A 146 -0.82 12.97 -17.79
CA ARG A 146 0.63 13.20 -17.99
C ARG A 146 1.44 11.92 -18.20
N ASN A 147 1.18 10.88 -17.42
CA ASN A 147 2.11 9.74 -17.26
C ASN A 147 1.52 8.36 -17.64
N GLY A 148 0.25 8.28 -18.05
CA GLY A 148 -0.41 7.01 -18.40
C GLY A 148 -1.16 6.38 -17.23
N CYS A 149 -1.77 5.21 -17.45
CA CYS A 149 -2.55 4.52 -16.42
C CYS A 149 -1.84 3.25 -15.96
N SER A 150 -1.44 3.22 -14.69
CA SER A 150 -0.75 2.08 -14.08
C SER A 150 -1.70 0.96 -13.63
N ALA A 151 -3.02 1.18 -13.71
CA ALA A 151 -4.05 0.28 -13.24
C ALA A 151 -4.24 -0.94 -14.16
N LYS A 152 -3.24 -1.83 -14.21
CA LYS A 152 -3.39 -3.15 -14.83
C LYS A 152 -4.51 -3.90 -14.11
N ALA A 153 -5.48 -4.40 -14.86
CA ALA A 153 -6.65 -5.09 -14.31
C ALA A 153 -6.23 -6.32 -13.50
N ALA A 154 -6.30 -6.20 -12.17
CA ALA A 154 -5.93 -7.22 -11.20
C ALA A 154 -6.88 -8.43 -11.29
N THR A 155 -6.66 -9.27 -12.29
CA THR A 155 -7.51 -10.42 -12.62
C THR A 155 -7.34 -11.49 -11.55
N PRO A 156 -8.41 -11.85 -10.80
CA PRO A 156 -8.31 -12.83 -9.73
C PRO A 156 -8.12 -14.23 -10.33
N ALA A 157 -6.88 -14.73 -10.30
CA ALA A 157 -6.50 -16.09 -10.70
C ALA A 157 -7.04 -17.15 -9.72
N SER A 158 -8.37 -17.28 -9.67
CA SER A 158 -9.09 -18.21 -8.80
C SER A 158 -9.00 -19.66 -9.31
N ALA A 159 -8.06 -20.41 -8.75
CA ALA A 159 -8.12 -21.86 -8.49
C ALA A 159 -8.75 -22.78 -9.57
N ALA A 160 -7.90 -23.53 -10.28
CA ALA A 160 -8.28 -24.82 -10.86
C ALA A 160 -7.99 -25.95 -9.85
N PRO A 161 -8.94 -26.87 -9.57
CA PRO A 161 -8.78 -27.89 -8.53
C PRO A 161 -8.00 -29.13 -9.03
N GLY A 162 -6.68 -29.12 -8.86
CA GLY A 162 -5.80 -30.27 -9.12
C GLY A 162 -5.85 -31.34 -8.02
N VAL A 163 -6.83 -32.24 -8.05
CA VAL A 163 -6.87 -33.41 -7.15
C VAL A 163 -5.76 -34.40 -7.52
N HIS A 164 -4.80 -34.65 -6.62
CA HIS A 164 -4.23 -35.99 -6.39
C HIS A 164 -3.37 -36.06 -5.12
N ALA A 165 -3.71 -37.00 -4.24
CA ALA A 165 -2.86 -37.52 -3.16
C ALA A 165 -3.35 -38.94 -2.80
N PRO A 166 -2.54 -39.80 -2.14
CA PRO A 166 -1.09 -39.76 -1.95
C PRO A 166 -0.39 -41.03 -2.52
N LYS A 167 0.95 -41.09 -2.47
CA LYS A 167 1.69 -42.38 -2.46
C LYS A 167 2.95 -42.27 -1.59
N ALA A 168 3.35 -43.37 -0.96
CA ALA A 168 4.21 -43.37 0.23
C ALA A 168 5.73 -43.47 -0.04
N ALA A 169 6.52 -43.08 0.96
CA ALA A 169 7.97 -43.31 1.07
C ALA A 169 8.32 -44.74 1.55
N PRO A 170 9.60 -45.15 1.42
CA PRO A 170 10.56 -45.18 2.56
C PRO A 170 11.93 -44.57 2.20
N SER A 171 12.61 -43.72 3.01
CA SER A 171 13.55 -44.03 4.14
C SER A 171 14.67 -45.04 3.82
N VAL A 172 15.97 -44.84 4.11
CA VAL A 172 16.74 -43.99 5.07
C VAL A 172 18.05 -43.49 4.36
N ALA A 173 19.10 -42.80 4.87
CA ALA A 173 19.65 -42.34 6.18
C ALA A 173 20.53 -41.06 5.97
N ALA A 174 21.68 -40.84 6.63
CA ALA A 174 21.90 -40.19 7.94
C ALA A 174 23.38 -39.68 8.08
N VAL A 175 23.75 -39.03 9.21
CA VAL A 175 25.10 -38.48 9.59
C VAL A 175 25.52 -37.20 8.82
N GLY A 176 26.20 -36.18 9.40
CA GLY A 176 26.57 -35.86 10.80
C GLY A 176 27.63 -34.71 10.93
N HIS A 177 27.81 -34.15 12.14
CA HIS A 177 28.73 -33.03 12.56
C HIS A 177 28.38 -31.60 12.05
N GLU A 178 28.53 -30.47 12.77
CA GLU A 178 29.51 -29.92 13.77
C GLU A 178 30.76 -29.25 13.13
N ALA A 179 31.34 -28.13 13.63
CA ALA A 179 30.99 -27.24 14.76
C ALA A 179 31.74 -25.86 14.72
N THR A 180 31.29 -24.91 15.57
CA THR A 180 32.04 -23.78 16.23
C THR A 180 32.87 -22.76 15.45
N SER A 181 32.71 -21.45 15.80
CA SER A 181 33.72 -20.54 16.41
C SER A 181 33.44 -19.05 16.06
N SER A 182 33.83 -17.96 16.75
CA SER A 182 34.06 -17.52 18.15
C SER A 182 34.52 -16.04 18.11
N VAL A 183 33.89 -15.16 18.88
CA VAL A 183 34.45 -13.97 19.60
C VAL A 183 35.57 -13.09 18.99
N GLN A 184 35.27 -11.80 18.74
CA GLN A 184 35.98 -10.57 19.21
C GLN A 184 35.12 -9.34 18.79
N VAL A 185 34.85 -8.27 19.55
CA VAL A 185 35.35 -7.67 20.82
C VAL A 185 36.68 -6.90 20.71
N VAL A 186 36.58 -5.59 20.41
CA VAL A 186 37.48 -4.50 20.87
C VAL A 186 36.61 -3.24 21.12
N SER A 187 36.96 -2.43 22.12
CA SER A 187 36.24 -1.23 22.56
C SER A 187 37.10 0.05 22.46
N GLY A 188 36.49 1.23 22.45
CA GLY A 188 37.16 2.55 22.50
C GLY A 188 36.46 3.58 21.59
N THR A 189 35.69 4.61 21.98
CA THR A 189 35.57 5.49 23.18
C THR A 189 36.16 6.89 22.93
N ALA A 190 35.46 7.94 23.42
CA ALA A 190 35.61 9.39 23.18
C ALA A 190 35.11 9.85 21.78
N ALA A 191 34.29 10.90 21.59
CA ALA A 191 34.14 12.22 22.23
C ALA A 191 35.32 13.17 21.94
N SER A 192 35.16 14.47 21.67
CA SER A 192 34.00 15.41 21.56
C SER A 192 34.28 16.35 20.35
N GLY A 193 33.39 17.14 19.73
CA GLY A 193 32.29 17.98 20.22
C GLY A 193 32.67 19.46 20.02
N GLU A 194 31.81 20.25 19.36
CA GLU A 194 31.78 21.74 19.31
C GLU A 194 32.98 22.48 18.63
N GLU A 195 32.87 23.67 18.03
CA GLU A 195 31.73 24.33 17.34
C GLU A 195 32.24 25.42 16.33
N ALA A 196 31.35 26.29 15.83
CA ALA A 196 31.50 27.35 14.83
C ALA A 196 32.77 28.26 14.89
N THR A 197 33.26 28.85 13.78
CA THR A 197 32.65 30.04 13.13
C THR A 197 33.32 30.44 11.78
N SER A 198 32.78 31.51 11.15
CA SER A 198 33.18 32.22 9.92
C SER A 198 34.65 32.76 9.92
N THR A 199 35.29 33.19 8.80
CA THR A 199 34.84 34.17 7.77
C THR A 199 35.54 34.11 6.39
N VAL A 200 34.73 34.24 5.32
CA VAL A 200 34.81 35.10 4.11
C VAL A 200 36.17 35.58 3.53
N ALA A 201 36.33 35.33 2.20
CA ALA A 201 37.20 35.99 1.19
C ALA A 201 38.74 35.89 1.32
N GLY A 202 39.54 35.81 0.23
CA GLY A 202 39.23 35.70 -1.20
C GLY A 202 40.38 36.24 -2.09
N GLY A 203 40.60 35.69 -3.29
CA GLY A 203 41.38 36.34 -4.37
C GLY A 203 42.62 35.63 -4.94
N GLN A 204 42.54 35.34 -6.24
CA GLN A 204 43.62 35.35 -7.26
C GLN A 204 44.80 34.33 -7.22
N THR A 205 44.74 33.41 -8.19
CA THR A 205 45.85 32.75 -8.92
C THR A 205 46.78 33.76 -9.62
N PRO A 206 48.06 33.44 -9.99
CA PRO A 206 48.39 32.39 -10.98
C PRO A 206 49.76 31.66 -10.83
N GLY A 207 49.99 30.59 -11.63
CA GLY A 207 51.36 30.07 -11.88
C GLY A 207 51.52 28.60 -12.26
N ASN A 208 51.44 28.28 -13.56
CA ASN A 208 51.93 27.09 -14.31
C ASN A 208 52.55 25.87 -13.58
N GLY A 209 52.10 24.66 -13.96
CA GLY A 209 52.81 23.40 -13.74
C GLY A 209 52.11 22.21 -14.41
N ALA A 210 52.45 21.89 -15.67
CA ALA A 210 51.73 20.89 -16.46
C ALA A 210 52.29 19.46 -16.30
N ALA A 211 51.43 18.50 -15.94
CA ALA A 211 51.68 17.07 -16.05
C ALA A 211 50.36 16.32 -16.28
N SER A 212 50.12 15.87 -17.51
CA SER A 212 48.89 15.16 -17.90
C SER A 212 49.04 13.64 -17.78
N LEU A 213 48.15 12.98 -17.04
CA LEU A 213 47.93 11.53 -17.05
C LEU A 213 46.42 11.24 -17.00
N PRO A 214 45.95 10.06 -17.45
CA PRO A 214 44.66 9.93 -18.11
C PRO A 214 43.44 9.82 -17.19
N SER A 215 42.29 10.20 -17.74
CA SER A 215 40.98 10.03 -17.14
C SER A 215 40.59 8.56 -16.99
N GLN A 216 40.65 8.03 -15.77
CA GLN A 216 39.68 7.01 -15.38
C GLN A 216 38.31 7.67 -15.29
N GLN A 217 37.39 7.27 -16.16
CA GLN A 217 36.01 7.72 -16.11
C GLN A 217 35.40 7.26 -14.79
N ARG A 218 35.00 8.20 -13.93
CA ARG A 218 33.97 7.89 -12.93
C ARG A 218 32.71 7.58 -13.72
N ALA A 219 32.29 6.32 -13.70
CA ALA A 219 30.89 6.03 -13.91
C ALA A 219 30.14 6.61 -12.70
N ASP A 220 29.54 7.79 -12.86
CA ASP A 220 28.41 8.20 -12.03
C ASP A 220 27.25 7.25 -12.36
N GLY A 221 27.37 6.02 -11.84
CA GLY A 221 26.31 5.04 -11.83
C GLY A 221 25.23 5.54 -10.89
N VAL A 222 24.34 6.38 -11.43
CA VAL A 222 23.08 6.74 -10.78
C VAL A 222 22.38 5.42 -10.46
N ILE A 223 22.32 5.07 -9.18
CA ILE A 223 21.62 3.90 -8.69
C ILE A 223 20.12 4.23 -8.79
N MET A 224 19.59 4.07 -10.00
CA MET A 224 18.16 3.98 -10.21
C MET A 224 17.69 2.75 -9.44
N ALA A 225 16.87 2.95 -8.41
CA ALA A 225 16.13 1.87 -7.79
C ALA A 225 15.31 1.14 -8.86
N SER A 226 15.17 -0.18 -8.75
CA SER A 226 14.40 -0.96 -9.72
C SER A 226 12.96 -0.47 -9.76
N GLU A 227 12.40 -0.34 -10.96
CA GLU A 227 11.08 0.27 -11.20
C GLU A 227 9.94 -0.42 -10.42
N ASP A 228 10.13 -1.68 -10.03
CA ASP A 228 9.23 -2.44 -9.18
C ASP A 228 9.08 -1.93 -7.73
N GLU A 229 10.08 -1.22 -7.19
CA GLU A 229 10.07 -0.73 -5.79
C GLU A 229 9.19 0.51 -5.59
N TYR A 230 8.93 1.29 -6.66
CA TYR A 230 8.11 2.49 -6.57
C TYR A 230 6.63 2.20 -6.85
N GLU A 231 5.74 2.91 -6.14
CA GLU A 231 4.31 2.93 -6.42
C GLU A 231 4.01 4.11 -7.34
N PRO A 232 3.46 3.90 -8.54
CA PRO A 232 3.14 4.99 -9.45
C PRO A 232 2.24 6.06 -8.81
N MET A 233 2.42 7.31 -9.24
CA MET A 233 1.72 8.44 -8.62
C MET A 233 0.21 8.41 -8.87
N ASP A 234 -0.25 7.88 -10.01
CA ASP A 234 -1.68 7.69 -10.29
C ASP A 234 -2.31 6.68 -9.32
N ILE A 235 -1.59 5.59 -8.99
CA ILE A 235 -1.99 4.63 -7.95
C ILE A 235 -2.00 5.29 -6.57
N THR A 236 -0.95 6.05 -6.23
CA THR A 236 -0.86 6.78 -4.96
C THR A 236 -2.04 7.74 -4.77
N MET A 237 -2.47 8.41 -5.84
CA MET A 237 -3.63 9.31 -5.83
C MET A 237 -4.96 8.54 -5.83
N PHE A 238 -5.07 7.44 -6.58
CA PHE A 238 -6.22 6.52 -6.52
C PHE A 238 -6.45 5.96 -5.11
N VAL A 239 -5.38 5.59 -4.39
CA VAL A 239 -5.45 5.14 -2.99
C VAL A 239 -6.05 6.22 -2.08
N LYS A 240 -5.70 7.50 -2.26
CA LYS A 240 -6.31 8.62 -1.52
C LYS A 240 -7.79 8.79 -1.86
N VAL A 241 -8.13 8.75 -3.15
CA VAL A 241 -9.52 8.81 -3.67
C VAL A 241 -10.36 7.68 -3.06
N ALA A 242 -9.87 6.44 -3.08
CA ALA A 242 -10.53 5.28 -2.50
C ALA A 242 -10.67 5.38 -0.97
N ALA A 243 -9.67 5.89 -0.25
CA ALA A 243 -9.76 6.11 1.20
C ALA A 243 -10.77 7.22 1.56
N GLY A 244 -10.86 8.30 0.77
CA GLY A 244 -11.90 9.32 0.89
C GLY A 244 -13.30 8.75 0.69
N MET A 245 -13.50 7.91 -0.34
CA MET A 245 -14.75 7.18 -0.57
C MET A 245 -15.09 6.21 0.57
N ALA A 246 -14.10 5.52 1.13
CA ALA A 246 -14.30 4.66 2.30
C ALA A 246 -14.82 5.44 3.51
N MET A 247 -14.25 6.62 3.78
CA MET A 247 -14.72 7.51 4.84
C MET A 247 -16.12 8.06 4.57
N ALA A 248 -16.45 8.43 3.33
CA ALA A 248 -17.80 8.89 2.99
C ALA A 248 -18.87 7.80 3.15
N ASN A 249 -18.57 6.55 2.75
CA ASN A 249 -19.41 5.39 3.03
C ASN A 249 -19.57 5.14 4.54
N LEU A 250 -18.47 5.25 5.32
CA LEU A 250 -18.46 5.09 6.77
C LEU A 250 -19.38 6.08 7.49
N HIS A 251 -19.29 7.38 7.22
CA HIS A 251 -20.17 8.40 7.80
C HIS A 251 -21.64 8.20 7.41
N CYS A 252 -21.92 7.62 6.24
CA CYS A 252 -23.27 7.28 5.80
C CYS A 252 -23.80 5.94 6.35
N GLY A 253 -22.99 5.18 7.09
CA GLY A 253 -23.34 3.88 7.66
C GLY A 253 -23.19 2.69 6.72
N ASP A 254 -22.73 2.88 5.48
CA ASP A 254 -22.48 1.80 4.52
C ASP A 254 -21.11 1.15 4.77
N MET A 255 -21.02 0.43 5.89
CA MET A 255 -19.80 -0.27 6.31
C MET A 255 -19.32 -1.29 5.25
N ARG A 256 -20.24 -1.83 4.42
CA ARG A 256 -19.93 -2.86 3.42
C ARG A 256 -19.19 -2.25 2.24
N ASN A 257 -19.69 -1.14 1.70
CA ASN A 257 -19.00 -0.44 0.63
C ASN A 257 -17.77 0.33 1.13
N ALA A 258 -17.76 0.79 2.39
CA ALA A 258 -16.56 1.33 3.01
C ALA A 258 -15.39 0.33 2.97
N VAL A 259 -15.60 -0.93 3.38
CA VAL A 259 -14.55 -1.96 3.30
C VAL A 259 -14.15 -2.25 1.86
N ARG A 260 -15.09 -2.30 0.91
CA ARG A 260 -14.78 -2.52 -0.52
C ARG A 260 -13.93 -1.41 -1.15
N CYS A 261 -14.11 -0.14 -0.72
CA CYS A 261 -13.22 0.95 -1.10
C CYS A 261 -11.80 0.76 -0.56
N VAL A 262 -11.65 0.29 0.68
CA VAL A 262 -10.32 0.03 1.27
C VAL A 262 -9.65 -1.19 0.64
N ASP A 263 -10.41 -2.26 0.37
CA ASP A 263 -9.92 -3.46 -0.34
C ASP A 263 -9.41 -3.11 -1.74
N ALA A 264 -10.08 -2.20 -2.45
CA ALA A 264 -9.61 -1.68 -3.73
C ALA A 264 -8.29 -0.90 -3.60
N GLY A 265 -8.12 -0.08 -2.56
CA GLY A 265 -6.84 0.58 -2.29
C GLY A 265 -5.72 -0.43 -1.98
N ILE A 266 -6.02 -1.46 -1.17
CA ILE A 266 -5.06 -2.51 -0.79
C ILE A 266 -4.61 -3.32 -2.00
N ALA A 267 -5.46 -3.52 -3.01
CA ALA A 267 -5.12 -4.26 -4.21
C ALA A 267 -4.05 -3.58 -5.09
N HIS A 268 -3.83 -2.26 -4.93
CA HIS A 268 -2.86 -1.50 -5.72
C HIS A 268 -1.72 -0.88 -4.89
N ALA A 269 -1.89 -0.67 -3.59
CA ALA A 269 -0.87 -0.05 -2.72
C ALA A 269 0.36 -0.96 -2.54
N LYS A 270 1.53 -0.51 -3.01
CA LYS A 270 2.83 -1.17 -2.81
C LYS A 270 3.57 -0.62 -1.59
N GLU A 271 3.50 0.68 -1.34
CA GLU A 271 4.28 1.32 -0.29
C GLU A 271 3.77 0.92 1.09
N ALA A 272 4.65 0.35 1.90
CA ALA A 272 4.36 -0.20 3.22
C ALA A 272 3.60 0.78 4.16
N SER A 273 3.88 2.08 4.05
CA SER A 273 3.17 3.14 4.79
C SER A 273 1.69 3.25 4.38
N ARG A 274 1.40 3.38 3.07
CA ARG A 274 0.02 3.40 2.54
C ARG A 274 -0.70 2.09 2.81
N LEU A 275 -0.05 0.95 2.56
CA LEU A 275 -0.62 -0.38 2.79
C LEU A 275 -1.00 -0.58 4.26
N GLY A 276 -0.11 -0.25 5.21
CA GLY A 276 -0.41 -0.33 6.64
C GLY A 276 -1.49 0.66 7.09
N GLY A 277 -1.54 1.87 6.53
CA GLY A 277 -2.61 2.83 6.76
C GLY A 277 -3.98 2.33 6.30
N LEU A 278 -4.06 1.71 5.13
CA LEU A 278 -5.27 1.08 4.61
C LEU A 278 -5.70 -0.14 5.44
N LEU A 279 -4.75 -1.02 5.81
CA LEU A 279 -5.01 -2.18 6.67
C LEU A 279 -5.51 -1.77 8.06
N ALA A 280 -4.98 -0.69 8.63
CA ALA A 280 -5.48 -0.11 9.87
C ALA A 280 -6.90 0.44 9.72
N LEU A 281 -7.18 1.21 8.65
CA LEU A 281 -8.53 1.69 8.34
C LEU A 281 -9.53 0.52 8.18
N LYS A 282 -9.12 -0.54 7.48
CA LYS A 282 -9.89 -1.79 7.34
C LYS A 282 -10.16 -2.44 8.70
N ALA A 283 -9.17 -2.53 9.58
CA ALA A 283 -9.36 -3.05 10.94
C ALA A 283 -10.40 -2.21 11.72
N GLY A 284 -10.32 -0.88 11.66
CA GLY A 284 -11.30 0.03 12.28
C GLY A 284 -12.72 -0.14 11.75
N LEU A 285 -12.88 -0.37 10.43
CA LEU A 285 -14.17 -0.70 9.82
C LEU A 285 -14.70 -2.07 10.28
N LEU A 286 -13.83 -3.09 10.36
CA LEU A 286 -14.20 -4.45 10.79
C LEU A 286 -14.57 -4.49 12.28
N VAL A 287 -13.92 -3.70 13.15
CA VAL A 287 -14.34 -3.47 14.54
C VAL A 287 -15.78 -2.95 14.59
N ARG A 288 -16.11 -1.92 13.78
CA ARG A 288 -17.48 -1.37 13.72
C ARG A 288 -18.51 -2.39 13.18
N GLN A 289 -18.09 -3.32 12.32
CA GLN A 289 -18.90 -4.46 11.87
C GLN A 289 -18.99 -5.62 12.89
N LYS A 290 -18.33 -5.51 14.06
CA LYS A 290 -18.18 -6.59 15.06
C LYS A 290 -17.44 -7.84 14.55
N LYS A 291 -16.71 -7.74 13.43
CA LYS A 291 -15.85 -8.79 12.86
C LYS A 291 -14.49 -8.80 13.56
N LEU A 292 -14.49 -9.03 14.87
CA LEU A 292 -13.33 -8.79 15.74
C LEU A 292 -12.11 -9.64 15.37
N ALA A 293 -12.29 -10.89 14.96
CA ALA A 293 -11.17 -11.75 14.52
C ALA A 293 -10.52 -11.23 13.23
N GLU A 294 -11.32 -10.92 12.20
CA GLU A 294 -10.83 -10.33 10.94
C GLU A 294 -10.16 -8.97 11.18
N ALA A 295 -10.69 -8.18 12.13
CA ALA A 295 -10.11 -6.90 12.53
C ALA A 295 -8.74 -7.06 13.20
N ALA A 296 -8.57 -8.05 14.09
CA ALA A 296 -7.29 -8.33 14.75
C ALA A 296 -6.21 -8.75 13.76
N GLU A 297 -6.53 -9.63 12.78
CA GLU A 297 -5.57 -10.01 11.74
C GLU A 297 -5.25 -8.83 10.80
N CYS A 298 -6.23 -8.02 10.40
CA CYS A 298 -5.97 -6.81 9.60
C CYS A 298 -5.11 -5.78 10.36
N ALA A 299 -5.33 -5.63 11.67
CA ALA A 299 -4.54 -4.75 12.54
C ALA A 299 -3.10 -5.26 12.71
N LYS A 300 -2.90 -6.57 12.87
CA LYS A 300 -1.59 -7.20 12.88
C LYS A 300 -0.84 -6.93 11.57
N LEU A 301 -1.48 -7.17 10.42
CA LEU A 301 -0.88 -6.88 9.11
C LEU A 301 -0.55 -5.39 8.93
N ALA A 302 -1.35 -4.47 9.51
CA ALA A 302 -1.05 -3.03 9.50
C ALA A 302 0.22 -2.68 10.32
N VAL A 303 0.42 -3.36 11.44
CA VAL A 303 1.62 -3.24 12.29
C VAL A 303 2.83 -3.88 11.62
N GLU A 304 2.67 -5.06 11.00
CA GLU A 304 3.74 -5.75 10.27
C GLU A 304 4.17 -5.00 9.00
N ALA A 305 3.27 -4.26 8.34
CA ALA A 305 3.59 -3.43 7.18
C ALA A 305 4.37 -2.16 7.55
N SER A 306 3.88 -1.33 8.49
CA SER A 306 4.50 -0.02 8.79
C SER A 306 4.38 0.43 10.24
N GLY A 307 4.15 -0.49 11.19
CA GLY A 307 4.01 -0.16 12.60
C GLY A 307 2.85 0.80 12.88
N ASN A 308 1.80 0.80 12.05
CA ASN A 308 0.82 1.88 12.05
C ASN A 308 0.07 2.00 13.39
N VAL A 309 0.08 3.20 13.98
CA VAL A 309 -0.60 3.56 15.25
C VAL A 309 -2.05 3.08 15.33
N GLN A 310 -2.83 3.26 14.25
CA GLN A 310 -4.24 2.85 14.24
C GLN A 310 -4.38 1.32 14.13
N GLY A 311 -3.37 0.63 13.60
CA GLY A 311 -3.24 -0.83 13.70
C GLY A 311 -3.13 -1.27 15.16
N TYR A 312 -2.20 -0.69 15.92
CA TYR A 312 -2.05 -0.95 17.36
C TYR A 312 -3.36 -0.71 18.13
N LEU A 313 -3.99 0.46 17.96
CA LEU A 313 -5.23 0.83 18.67
C LEU A 313 -6.43 -0.05 18.30
N HIS A 314 -6.64 -0.35 17.01
CA HIS A 314 -7.77 -1.19 16.57
C HIS A 314 -7.56 -2.67 16.86
N GLY A 315 -6.32 -3.17 16.75
CA GLY A 315 -5.96 -4.54 17.11
C GLY A 315 -6.14 -4.81 18.59
N ALA A 316 -5.69 -3.91 19.46
CA ALA A 316 -5.85 -4.05 20.90
C ALA A 316 -7.33 -4.01 21.32
N TYR A 317 -8.13 -3.09 20.74
CA TYR A 317 -9.58 -3.08 20.96
C TYR A 317 -10.23 -4.41 20.53
N ALA A 318 -9.82 -4.96 19.37
CA ALA A 318 -10.34 -6.22 18.87
C ALA A 318 -9.97 -7.41 19.78
N LEU A 319 -8.71 -7.52 20.20
CA LEU A 319 -8.22 -8.56 21.12
C LEU A 319 -8.91 -8.48 22.49
N HIS A 320 -9.04 -7.28 23.07
CA HIS A 320 -9.79 -7.04 24.31
C HIS A 320 -11.24 -7.54 24.18
N LYS A 321 -11.94 -7.18 23.09
CA LYS A 321 -13.33 -7.63 22.85
C LYS A 321 -13.46 -9.10 22.40
N LEU A 322 -12.35 -9.78 22.12
CA LEU A 322 -12.28 -11.25 21.98
C LEU A 322 -11.98 -11.96 23.32
N GLY A 323 -11.81 -11.23 24.43
CA GLY A 323 -11.45 -11.81 25.72
C GLY A 323 -9.97 -12.18 25.85
N ARG A 324 -9.08 -11.49 25.11
CA ARG A 324 -7.61 -11.64 25.15
C ARG A 324 -6.95 -10.33 25.62
N PRO A 325 -7.28 -9.79 26.82
CA PRO A 325 -6.83 -8.47 27.27
C PRO A 325 -5.32 -8.40 27.55
N GLU A 326 -4.67 -9.51 27.90
CA GLU A 326 -3.21 -9.58 28.10
C GLU A 326 -2.46 -9.31 26.79
N GLU A 327 -2.92 -9.93 25.70
CA GLU A 327 -2.38 -9.70 24.36
C GLU A 327 -2.71 -8.31 23.83
N ALA A 328 -3.87 -7.75 24.20
CA ALA A 328 -4.22 -6.36 23.89
C ALA A 328 -3.27 -5.37 24.60
N VAL A 329 -2.92 -5.60 25.87
CA VAL A 329 -1.94 -4.79 26.59
C VAL A 329 -0.55 -4.93 25.96
N ALA A 330 -0.07 -6.16 25.71
CA ALA A 330 1.25 -6.38 25.10
C ALA A 330 1.37 -5.73 23.71
N LEU A 331 0.30 -5.74 22.91
CA LEU A 331 0.24 -5.06 21.62
C LEU A 331 0.32 -3.52 21.77
N LEU A 332 -0.37 -2.94 22.75
CA LEU A 332 -0.29 -1.49 23.03
C LEU A 332 1.06 -1.07 23.62
N GLU A 333 1.68 -1.92 24.45
CA GLU A 333 3.00 -1.64 25.03
C GLU A 333 4.08 -1.59 23.96
N ARG A 334 4.08 -2.55 23.01
CA ARG A 334 4.91 -2.45 21.79
C ARG A 334 4.57 -1.22 20.96
N GLY A 335 3.27 -0.90 20.81
CA GLY A 335 2.85 0.31 20.11
C GLY A 335 3.40 1.60 20.75
N ARG A 336 3.56 1.63 22.08
CA ARG A 336 4.15 2.76 22.82
C ARG A 336 5.67 2.81 22.66
N GLU A 337 6.34 1.67 22.51
CA GLU A 337 7.78 1.63 22.17
C GLU A 337 8.04 2.18 20.77
N ASP A 338 7.21 1.82 19.79
CA ASP A 338 7.26 2.37 18.42
C ASP A 338 6.83 3.86 18.35
N HIS A 339 5.84 4.27 19.16
CA HIS A 339 5.20 5.61 19.12
C HIS A 339 5.12 6.29 20.50
N PRO A 340 6.25 6.65 21.13
CA PRO A 340 6.30 7.10 22.52
C PRO A 340 5.59 8.43 22.82
N MET A 341 5.23 9.19 21.78
CA MET A 341 4.46 10.45 21.94
C MET A 341 2.93 10.24 21.88
N ASN A 342 2.43 9.02 21.68
CA ASN A 342 1.00 8.76 21.53
C ASN A 342 0.31 8.35 22.84
N THR A 343 -0.25 9.34 23.53
CA THR A 343 -0.98 9.17 24.80
C THR A 343 -2.27 8.35 24.70
N GLN A 344 -2.80 8.07 23.49
CA GLN A 344 -3.99 7.22 23.34
C GLN A 344 -3.67 5.75 23.64
N LEU A 345 -2.44 5.31 23.36
CA LEU A 345 -1.97 3.96 23.68
C LEU A 345 -1.92 3.75 25.19
N GLU A 346 -1.33 4.70 25.92
CA GLU A 346 -1.23 4.69 27.38
C GLU A 346 -2.62 4.69 28.03
N ALA A 347 -3.53 5.56 27.58
CA ALA A 347 -4.90 5.60 28.06
C ALA A 347 -5.67 4.28 27.85
N GLN A 348 -5.40 3.55 26.77
CA GLN A 348 -5.99 2.22 26.54
C GLN A 348 -5.34 1.13 27.40
N ILE A 349 -4.02 1.17 27.62
CA ILE A 349 -3.32 0.26 28.55
C ILE A 349 -3.91 0.41 29.96
N GLU A 350 -4.02 1.64 30.46
CA GLU A 350 -4.60 1.90 31.79
C GLU A 350 -6.06 1.42 31.89
N ALA A 351 -6.88 1.66 30.87
CA ALA A 351 -8.27 1.22 30.84
C ALA A 351 -8.41 -0.30 30.91
N ILE A 352 -7.68 -1.05 30.08
CA ILE A 352 -7.73 -2.51 30.04
C ILE A 352 -7.15 -3.10 31.33
N GLN A 353 -6.03 -2.58 31.83
CA GLN A 353 -5.46 -3.02 33.12
C GLN A 353 -6.40 -2.74 34.30
N LYS A 354 -7.16 -1.64 34.27
CA LYS A 354 -8.16 -1.31 35.31
C LYS A 354 -9.36 -2.26 35.26
N GLU A 355 -9.82 -2.63 34.06
CA GLU A 355 -10.88 -3.62 33.87
C GLU A 355 -10.43 -5.01 34.39
N LEU A 356 -9.20 -5.44 34.05
CA LEU A 356 -8.59 -6.67 34.58
C LEU A 356 -8.50 -6.69 36.11
N LYS A 357 -8.02 -5.59 36.73
CA LYS A 357 -7.90 -5.45 38.20
C LYS A 357 -9.26 -5.45 38.92
N LEU A 358 -10.36 -5.20 38.22
CA LEU A 358 -11.74 -5.28 38.73
C LEU A 358 -12.41 -6.64 38.44
N ALA A 359 -11.99 -7.34 37.38
CA ALA A 359 -12.50 -8.67 37.01
C ALA A 359 -11.90 -9.80 37.87
N LEU A 360 -10.67 -9.62 38.39
CA LEU A 360 -10.08 -10.53 39.36
C LEU A 360 -10.80 -10.43 40.71
N PRO A 361 -11.37 -11.52 41.25
CA PRO A 361 -11.96 -11.49 42.59
C PRO A 361 -10.86 -11.25 43.63
N ALA A 362 -11.11 -10.31 44.54
CA ALA A 362 -10.18 -10.04 45.64
C ALA A 362 -10.05 -11.28 46.54
N SER A 363 -8.90 -11.96 46.45
CA SER A 363 -8.57 -13.08 47.32
C SER A 363 -8.75 -12.67 48.79
N PRO A 364 -9.41 -13.51 49.63
CA PRO A 364 -9.71 -13.14 51.01
C PRO A 364 -8.41 -12.88 51.77
N SER A 365 -8.36 -11.75 52.47
CA SER A 365 -7.23 -11.41 53.33
C SER A 365 -7.10 -12.47 54.44
N PHE A 366 -5.99 -13.21 54.42
CA PHE A 366 -5.62 -14.09 55.52
C PHE A 366 -5.29 -13.23 56.74
N SER A 367 -6.32 -12.95 57.55
CA SER A 367 -6.20 -12.18 58.77
C SER A 367 -5.46 -12.98 59.82
N SER A 368 -4.13 -12.81 59.87
CA SER A 368 -3.27 -13.36 60.92
C SER A 368 -3.45 -12.58 62.23
N ALA A 369 -4.67 -12.61 62.78
CA ALA A 369 -4.97 -12.13 64.12
C ALA A 369 -4.24 -13.05 65.13
N GLY A 370 -3.22 -12.51 65.78
CA GLY A 370 -2.32 -13.30 66.62
C GLY A 370 -2.99 -13.83 67.89
N MET A 371 -2.72 -15.10 68.23
CA MET A 371 -2.88 -15.58 69.60
C MET A 371 -1.70 -15.08 70.43
N GLY A 372 -2.00 -14.44 71.57
CA GLY A 372 -0.99 -13.80 72.42
C GLY A 372 -0.12 -14.81 73.17
N ALA A 373 1.08 -14.36 73.55
CA ALA A 373 1.98 -15.14 74.39
C ALA A 373 1.41 -15.32 75.81
N THR A 374 1.31 -16.57 76.26
CA THR A 374 1.12 -16.90 77.68
C THR A 374 2.48 -17.09 78.34
N GLN A 375 2.78 -16.24 79.32
CA GLN A 375 4.05 -16.22 80.04
C GLN A 375 3.93 -17.09 81.30
N GLU A 376 4.32 -18.37 81.20
CA GLU A 376 4.25 -19.29 82.33
C GLU A 376 5.44 -19.10 83.29
N ALA A 377 5.14 -18.88 84.57
CA ALA A 377 6.13 -18.55 85.59
C ALA A 377 6.45 -19.76 86.49
N LEU A 378 7.75 -20.05 86.65
CA LEU A 378 8.25 -21.09 87.55
C LEU A 378 7.95 -20.77 89.03
N PRO A 379 7.28 -21.66 89.78
CA PRO A 379 7.28 -21.62 91.24
C PRO A 379 8.56 -22.27 91.78
N ALA A 380 9.18 -21.65 92.79
CA ALA A 380 10.38 -22.19 93.43
C ALA A 380 10.05 -23.06 94.65
N LYS A 381 10.72 -24.22 94.75
CA LYS A 381 11.16 -24.84 96.00
C LYS A 381 12.22 -25.90 95.78
#